data_AF-L7KG48-F1
#
_entry.id   AF-L7KG48-F1
#
_cell.length_a   1.000
_cell.length_b   1.000
_cell.length_c   1.000
_cell.angle_alpha   90.00
_cell.angle_beta   90.00
_cell.angle_gamma   90.00
#
_symmetry.space_group_name_H-M   'P 1'
#
loop_
_entity.id
_entity.type
_entity.pdbx_description
1 polymer ?
#
loop_
_entity_poly.entity_id
_entity_poly.type
_entity_poly.pdbx_seq_one_letter_code
_entity_poly.pdbx_strand_id
1 'polypeptide(L)'
;MTTFHRSHVSHGNHPMGVVAFVLVLVGFLSLAVSLTMFATHEPTAGIVWALVMVAAFVGSAAVLITLSHRMHHSAFFPVNSDHDRAEYDLMYHQH
;
A
#
# COMPACT_ATOMS: atom_id res chain seq x y z
N MET A 1 -18.29 -6.77 -36.06
CA MET A 1 -18.62 -6.75 -34.62
C MET A 1 -17.49 -7.47 -33.91
N THR A 2 -16.47 -6.74 -33.47
CA THR A 2 -15.31 -7.30 -32.76
C THR A 2 -15.69 -7.44 -31.28
N THR A 3 -15.80 -8.68 -30.82
CA THR A 3 -16.10 -8.99 -29.42
C THR A 3 -14.87 -8.62 -28.58
N PHE A 4 -14.93 -7.51 -27.84
CA PHE A 4 -13.91 -7.18 -26.84
C PHE A 4 -13.94 -8.23 -25.73
N HIS A 5 -12.94 -9.11 -25.72
CA HIS A 5 -12.74 -10.05 -24.63
C HIS A 5 -11.95 -9.33 -23.54
N ARG A 6 -12.63 -8.72 -22.56
CA ARG A 6 -11.98 -8.28 -21.32
C ARG A 6 -11.45 -9.53 -20.61
N SER A 7 -10.18 -9.83 -20.80
CA SER A 7 -9.48 -10.77 -19.93
C SER A 7 -9.49 -10.16 -18.53
N HIS A 8 -10.12 -10.84 -17.58
CA HIS A 8 -10.04 -10.43 -16.18
C HIS A 8 -8.58 -10.62 -15.74
N VAL A 9 -7.78 -9.55 -15.84
CA VAL A 9 -6.44 -9.53 -15.29
C VAL A 9 -6.60 -9.59 -13.78
N SER A 10 -6.41 -10.80 -13.23
CA SER A 10 -6.32 -11.02 -11.79
C SER A 10 -5.13 -10.22 -11.28
N HIS A 11 -5.38 -8.98 -10.85
CA HIS A 11 -4.40 -8.19 -10.13
C HIS A 11 -4.08 -8.98 -8.88
N GLY A 12 -2.86 -9.52 -8.81
CA GLY A 12 -2.42 -10.35 -7.70
C GLY A 12 -2.74 -9.61 -6.42
N ASN A 13 -3.56 -10.22 -5.57
CA ASN A 13 -3.86 -9.67 -4.25
C ASN A 13 -2.53 -9.72 -3.48
N HIS A 14 -1.71 -8.66 -3.55
CA HIS A 14 -0.34 -8.73 -3.04
C HIS A 14 -0.42 -8.84 -1.51
N PRO A 15 -0.11 -10.00 -0.91
CA PRO A 15 -0.23 -10.18 0.54
C PRO A 15 0.62 -9.16 1.30
N MET A 16 1.68 -8.64 0.66
CA MET A 16 2.50 -7.56 1.18
C MET A 16 1.75 -6.23 1.37
N GLY A 17 0.74 -5.92 0.55
CA GLY A 17 -0.11 -4.74 0.76
C GLY A 17 -0.95 -4.86 2.03
N VAL A 18 -1.46 -6.07 2.31
CA VAL A 18 -2.16 -6.38 3.57
C VAL A 18 -1.21 -6.25 4.77
N VAL A 19 0.02 -6.74 4.64
CA VAL A 19 1.06 -6.58 5.68
C VAL A 19 1.34 -5.10 5.95
N ALA A 20 1.52 -4.28 4.90
CA ALA A 20 1.72 -2.84 5.05
C ALA A 20 0.55 -2.17 5.76
N PHE A 21 -0.69 -2.53 5.42
CA PHE A 21 -1.90 -2.02 6.06
C PHE A 21 -1.96 -2.39 7.55
N VAL A 22 -1.70 -3.65 7.90
CA VAL A 22 -1.67 -4.10 9.30
C VAL A 22 -0.58 -3.37 10.08
N LEU A 23 0.60 -3.15 9.50
CA LEU A 23 1.66 -2.36 10.13
C LEU A 23 1.23 -0.92 10.42
N VAL A 24 0.47 -0.28 9.52
CA VAL A 24 -0.10 1.06 9.77
C VAL A 24 -1.06 1.04 10.97
N LEU A 25 -1.96 0.06 11.04
CA LEU A 25 -2.89 -0.08 12.16
C LEU A 25 -2.15 -0.29 13.49
N VAL A 26 -1.14 -1.16 13.50
CA VAL A 26 -0.29 -1.39 14.67
C VAL A 26 0.45 -0.11 15.07
N GLY A 27 0.92 0.68 14.10
CA GLY A 27 1.54 1.99 14.35
C GLY A 27 0.60 2.92 15.11
N PHE A 28 -0.63 3.12 14.61
CA PHE A 28 -1.61 3.99 15.28
C PHE A 28 -2.02 3.49 16.67
N LEU A 29 -2.23 2.18 16.83
CA LEU A 29 -2.53 1.59 18.14
C LEU A 29 -1.37 1.81 19.12
N SER A 30 -0.13 1.60 18.66
CA SER A 30 1.07 1.80 19.48
C SER A 30 1.24 3.26 19.90
N LEU A 31 0.89 4.21 19.02
CA LEU A 31 0.87 5.63 19.36
C LEU A 31 -0.16 5.93 20.46
N ALA A 32 -1.39 5.42 20.33
CA ALA A 32 -2.43 5.61 21.34
C ALA A 32 -2.01 5.07 22.72
N VAL A 33 -1.39 3.88 22.74
CA VAL A 33 -0.85 3.29 23.97
C VAL A 33 0.30 4.12 24.52
N SER A 34 1.24 4.56 23.69
CA SER A 34 2.37 5.40 24.11
C SER A 34 1.91 6.69 24.79
N LEU A 35 0.96 7.40 24.19
CA LEU A 35 0.38 8.63 24.75
C LEU A 35 -0.34 8.35 26.07
N THR A 36 -1.05 7.23 26.18
CA THR A 36 -1.72 6.81 27.42
C THR A 36 -0.70 6.58 28.53
N MET A 37 0.40 5.89 28.25
CA MET A 37 1.46 5.61 29.23
C MET A 37 2.16 6.89 29.70
N PHE A 38 2.38 7.85 28.80
CA PHE A 38 2.88 9.18 29.20
C PHE A 38 1.89 9.92 30.10
N ALA A 39 0.59 9.80 29.83
CA ALA A 39 -0.45 10.42 30.66
C ALA A 39 -0.58 9.74 32.05
N THR A 40 -0.28 8.45 32.17
CA THR A 40 -0.32 7.70 33.44
C THR A 40 1.00 7.69 34.20
N HIS A 41 1.95 8.56 33.84
CA HIS A 41 3.27 8.68 34.47
C HIS A 41 4.15 7.41 34.37
N GLU A 42 4.02 6.64 33.29
CA GLU A 42 4.87 5.49 32.97
C GLU A 42 5.75 5.77 31.73
N PRO A 43 6.78 6.63 31.84
CA PRO A 43 7.53 7.11 30.68
C PRO A 43 8.33 6.01 29.97
N THR A 44 8.85 5.03 30.71
CA THR A 44 9.60 3.91 30.12
C THR A 44 8.72 3.07 29.19
N ALA A 45 7.51 2.71 29.63
CA ALA A 45 6.55 1.99 28.80
C ALA A 45 6.10 2.86 27.61
N GLY A 46 5.87 4.16 27.83
CA GLY A 46 5.54 5.11 26.77
C GLY A 46 6.60 5.18 25.67
N ILE A 47 7.89 5.21 26.03
CA ILE A 47 9.00 5.22 25.08
C ILE A 47 9.06 3.90 24.29
N VAL A 48 8.90 2.74 24.95
CA VAL A 48 8.90 1.44 24.27
C VAL A 48 7.82 1.39 23.20
N TRP A 49 6.59 1.80 23.53
CA TRP A 49 5.49 1.82 22.55
C TRP A 49 5.70 2.87 21.44
N ALA A 50 6.35 4.00 21.74
CA ALA A 50 6.75 4.96 20.71
C ALA A 50 7.76 4.35 19.72
N LEU A 51 8.73 3.56 20.20
CA LEU A 51 9.69 2.87 19.34
C LEU A 51 9.00 1.80 18.47
N VAL A 52 8.06 1.05 19.05
CA VAL A 52 7.23 0.08 18.29
C VAL A 52 6.43 0.79 17.20
N MET A 53 5.83 1.95 17.51
CA MET A 53 5.14 2.79 16.54
C MET A 53 6.07 3.20 15.37
N VAL A 54 7.27 3.69 15.67
CA VAL A 54 8.25 4.09 14.64
C VAL A 54 8.61 2.91 13.76
N ALA A 55 8.93 1.75 14.37
CA ALA A 55 9.29 0.55 13.64
C ALA A 55 8.16 0.08 12.70
N ALA A 56 6.91 0.15 13.17
CA ALA A 56 5.74 -0.24 12.38
C ALA A 56 5.54 0.69 11.17
N PHE A 57 5.63 2.01 11.35
CA PHE A 57 5.49 2.96 10.24
C PHE A 57 6.65 2.89 9.24
N VAL A 58 7.89 2.80 9.73
CA VAL A 58 9.07 2.64 8.85
C VAL A 58 8.98 1.33 8.07
N GLY A 59 8.58 0.23 8.72
CA GLY A 59 8.35 -1.05 8.08
C GLY A 59 7.27 -0.99 7.00
N SER A 60 6.13 -0.36 7.29
CA SER A 60 5.05 -0.19 6.31
C SER A 60 5.49 0.64 5.11
N ALA A 61 6.18 1.76 5.34
CA ALA A 61 6.71 2.61 4.27
C ALA A 61 7.70 1.84 3.39
N ALA A 62 8.62 1.07 3.99
CA ALA A 62 9.56 0.26 3.24
C ALA A 62 8.86 -0.81 2.37
N VAL A 63 7.80 -1.44 2.88
CA VAL A 63 7.00 -2.40 2.10
C VAL A 63 6.31 -1.70 0.93
N LEU A 64 5.67 -0.55 1.15
CA LEU A 64 4.99 0.19 0.09
C LEU A 64 5.95 0.71 -0.98
N ILE A 65 7.12 1.22 -0.59
CA ILE A 65 8.17 1.65 -1.52
C ILE A 65 8.65 0.47 -2.35
N THR A 66 8.97 -0.65 -1.70
CA THR A 66 9.43 -1.87 -2.38
C THR A 66 8.38 -2.39 -3.35
N LEU A 67 7.11 -2.37 -2.94
CA LEU A 67 6.00 -2.80 -3.77
C LEU A 67 5.82 -1.85 -4.96
N SER A 68 5.95 -0.54 -4.75
CA SER A 68 5.86 0.47 -5.82
C SER A 68 7.01 0.34 -6.83
N HIS A 69 8.21 -0.03 -6.38
CA HIS A 69 9.35 -0.25 -7.28
C HIS A 69 9.29 -1.59 -8.02
N ARG A 70 8.71 -2.64 -7.42
CA ARG A 70 8.64 -3.97 -8.03
C ARG A 70 7.40 -4.16 -8.91
N MET A 71 6.32 -3.45 -8.61
CA MET A 71 5.11 -3.45 -9.44
C MET A 71 5.22 -2.34 -10.48
N HIS A 72 5.69 -2.69 -11.68
CA HIS A 72 5.68 -1.80 -12.86
C HIS A 72 4.25 -1.41 -13.30
N HIS A 73 3.22 -1.98 -12.69
CA HIS A 73 1.83 -1.52 -12.73
C HIS A 73 1.45 -1.10 -11.31
N SER A 74 1.53 0.19 -11.00
CA SER A 74 1.18 0.68 -9.66
C SER A 74 -0.33 0.52 -9.43
N ALA A 75 -0.71 -0.06 -8.29
CA ALA A 75 -2.10 -0.18 -7.87
C ALA A 75 -2.77 1.19 -7.60
N PHE A 76 -1.96 2.24 -7.41
CA PHE A 76 -2.41 3.63 -7.22
C PHE A 76 -2.24 4.50 -8.47
N PHE A 77 -1.29 4.13 -9.34
CA PHE A 77 -1.01 4.77 -10.60
C PHE A 77 -1.02 3.69 -11.67
N PRO A 78 -2.17 3.38 -12.29
CA PRO A 78 -2.20 2.45 -13.41
C PRO A 78 -1.27 3.01 -14.48
N VAL A 79 -0.05 2.48 -14.54
CA VAL A 79 0.85 2.68 -15.68
C VAL A 79 0.21 1.87 -16.77
N ASN A 80 -0.58 2.56 -17.61
CA ASN A 80 -1.18 2.00 -18.80
C ASN A 80 -0.04 1.31 -19.55
N SER A 81 -0.07 -0.03 -19.60
CA SER A 81 0.95 -0.75 -20.35
C SER A 81 0.88 -0.30 -21.81
N ASP A 82 1.95 -0.45 -22.58
CA ASP A 82 1.90 -0.10 -24.01
C ASP A 82 0.78 -0.89 -24.73
N HIS A 83 0.41 -2.06 -24.20
CA HIS A 83 -0.75 -2.84 -24.62
C HIS A 83 -2.08 -2.15 -24.29
N ASP A 84 -2.27 -1.65 -23.06
CA ASP A 84 -3.49 -0.92 -22.67
C ASP A 84 -3.62 0.41 -23.41
N ARG A 85 -2.49 1.06 -23.76
CA ARG A 85 -2.48 2.28 -24.59
C ARG A 85 -2.92 1.98 -26.02
N ALA A 86 -2.39 0.91 -26.60
CA ALA A 86 -2.77 0.49 -27.94
C ALA A 86 -4.24 0.07 -28.01
N GLU A 87 -4.76 -0.63 -26.99
CA GLU A 87 -6.19 -0.97 -26.90
C GLU A 87 -7.06 0.28 -26.75
N TYR A 88 -6.66 1.26 -25.93
CA TYR A 88 -7.39 2.53 -25.77
C TYR A 88 -7.40 3.38 -27.05
N ASP A 89 -6.26 3.50 -27.74
CA ASP A 89 -6.17 4.20 -29.04
C ASP A 89 -7.02 3.52 -30.11
N LEU A 90 -7.03 2.19 -30.17
CA LEU A 90 -7.91 1.45 -31.08
C LEU A 90 -9.39 1.69 -30.76
N MET A 91 -9.75 1.91 -29.49
CA MET A 91 -11.13 2.10 -29.05
C MET A 91 -11.66 3.52 -29.31
N TYR A 92 -10.79 4.55 -29.25
CA TYR A 92 -11.21 5.96 -29.27
C TYR A 92 -10.61 6.82 -30.39
N HIS A 93 -9.62 6.35 -31.14
CA HIS A 93 -8.95 7.10 -32.22
C HIS A 93 -9.11 6.47 -33.62
N GLN A 94 -10.04 5.52 -33.80
CA GLN A 94 -10.41 4.96 -35.11
C GLN A 94 -11.52 5.75 -35.86
N HIS A 95 -11.63 7.05 -35.66
CA HIS A 95 -12.54 7.91 -36.45
C HIS A 95 -11.76 8.77 -37.45
#